data_AF-L7FDJ7-F1
#
_entry.id   AF-L7FDJ7-F1
#
_cell.length_a   1.000
_cell.length_b   1.000
_cell.length_c   1.000
_cell.angle_alpha   90.00
_cell.angle_beta   90.00
_cell.angle_gamma   90.00
#
_symmetry.space_group_name_H-M   'P 1'
#
loop_
_entity.id
_entity.type
_entity.pdbx_description
1 polymer ?
#
loop_
_entity_poly.entity_id
_entity_poly.type
_entity_poly.pdbx_seq_one_letter_code
_entity_poly.pdbx_strand_id
1 'polypeptide(L)'
;MHKAMRGCDPDAALYWLARMLEGGEDPLFIARRLVRFAGEDVGMADPSAVQQALAAWDVYERLGSPEGELALAQAVVYLATAPKSVAVYRGFGAAGKSARRTGSLIPPPHILNAPTRLMKNLGYGKGYQYDPDAPDGFSGAEYFPEDMDRETYYRPTEHGHEAEVGRRLEHWARLRAQRRHPGSG
;
A
#
# COMPACT_ATOMS: atom_id res chain seq x y z
N MET A 1 -4.18 3.83 23.22
CA MET A 1 -3.05 4.09 22.29
C MET A 1 -3.49 4.19 20.83
N HIS A 2 -3.92 3.10 20.17
CA HIS A 2 -4.21 3.09 18.71
C HIS A 2 -5.15 4.22 18.22
N LYS A 3 -6.27 4.46 18.90
CA LYS A 3 -7.21 5.54 18.52
C LYS A 3 -6.61 6.94 18.71
N ALA A 4 -5.75 7.15 19.70
CA ALA A 4 -5.08 8.43 19.93
C ALA A 4 -4.10 8.74 18.79
N MET A 5 -3.30 7.75 18.37
CA MET A 5 -2.43 7.90 17.19
C MET A 5 -3.24 8.20 15.93
N ARG A 6 -4.36 7.50 15.72
CA ARG A 6 -5.27 7.75 14.58
C ARG A 6 -5.85 9.17 14.62
N GLY A 7 -6.15 9.68 15.80
CA GLY A 7 -6.64 11.03 16.05
C GLY A 7 -5.54 12.11 16.04
N CYS A 8 -4.30 11.76 15.70
CA CYS A 8 -3.16 12.67 15.67
C CYS A 8 -2.86 13.34 17.02
N ASP A 9 -3.10 12.63 18.12
CA ASP A 9 -2.84 13.09 19.49
C ASP A 9 -1.63 12.34 20.06
N PRO A 10 -0.40 12.86 19.90
CA PRO A 10 0.83 12.20 20.37
C PRO A 10 0.89 12.14 21.90
N ASP A 11 0.38 13.16 22.60
CA ASP A 11 0.41 13.22 24.06
C ASP A 11 -0.48 12.14 24.68
N ALA A 12 -1.72 12.02 24.22
CA ALA A 12 -2.60 10.94 24.65
C ALA A 12 -2.05 9.57 24.23
N ALA A 13 -1.43 9.47 23.04
CA ALA A 13 -0.83 8.22 22.59
C ALA A 13 0.31 7.75 23.52
N LEU A 14 1.21 8.66 23.90
CA LEU A 14 2.28 8.41 24.87
C LEU A 14 1.73 8.04 26.25
N TYR A 15 0.73 8.77 26.75
CA TYR A 15 0.06 8.43 28.00
C TYR A 15 -0.46 6.99 28.00
N TRP A 16 -1.12 6.58 26.91
CA TRP A 16 -1.62 5.21 26.79
C TRP A 16 -0.51 4.17 26.63
N LEU A 17 0.60 4.50 25.97
CA LEU A 17 1.77 3.63 25.91
C LEU A 17 2.33 3.38 27.32
N ALA A 18 2.58 4.44 28.09
CA ALA A 18 3.06 4.34 29.46
C ALA A 18 2.11 3.49 30.33
N ARG A 19 0.80 3.71 30.23
CA ARG A 19 -0.20 2.90 30.94
C ARG A 19 -0.19 1.42 30.57
N MET A 20 0.14 1.08 29.32
CA MET A 20 0.25 -0.31 28.87
C MET A 20 1.52 -0.97 29.43
N LEU A 21 2.67 -0.28 29.37
CA LEU A 21 3.94 -0.78 29.90
C LEU A 21 3.88 -0.98 31.43
N GLU A 22 3.44 0.04 32.18
CA GLU A 22 3.23 -0.04 33.64
C GLU A 22 2.15 -1.07 34.02
N GLY A 23 1.22 -1.34 33.10
CA GLY A 23 0.18 -2.37 33.26
C GLY A 23 0.68 -3.80 33.01
N GLY A 24 1.95 -3.99 32.65
CA GLY A 24 2.54 -5.29 32.36
C GLY A 24 2.16 -5.88 30.99
N GLU A 25 1.71 -5.05 30.04
CA GLU A 25 1.48 -5.50 28.67
C GLU A 25 2.80 -5.90 28.01
N ASP A 26 2.79 -6.99 27.22
CA ASP A 26 3.95 -7.41 26.42
C ASP A 26 4.40 -6.29 25.45
N PRO A 27 5.62 -5.75 25.56
CA PRO A 27 6.06 -4.69 24.66
C PRO A 27 6.21 -5.16 23.20
N LEU A 28 6.41 -6.46 22.96
CA LEU A 28 6.37 -6.99 21.59
C LEU A 28 4.94 -6.99 21.03
N PHE A 29 3.91 -7.10 21.87
CA PHE A 29 2.53 -6.87 21.45
C PHE A 29 2.33 -5.42 21.00
N ILE A 30 2.88 -4.47 21.75
CA ILE A 30 2.87 -3.04 21.38
C ILE A 30 3.58 -2.84 20.03
N ALA A 31 4.79 -3.37 19.86
CA ALA A 31 5.56 -3.29 18.61
C ALA A 31 4.77 -3.83 17.39
N ARG A 32 4.15 -5.02 17.52
CA ARG A 32 3.25 -5.59 16.49
C ARG A 32 2.10 -4.64 16.13
N ARG A 33 1.51 -3.98 17.13
CA ARG A 33 0.41 -3.02 16.92
C ARG A 33 0.87 -1.73 16.24
N LEU A 34 2.10 -1.28 16.48
CA LEU A 34 2.70 -0.13 15.78
C LEU A 34 2.94 -0.44 14.31
N VAL A 35 3.53 -1.60 13.99
CA VAL A 35 3.73 -2.04 12.59
C VAL A 35 2.38 -2.16 11.86
N ARG A 36 1.37 -2.74 12.52
CA ARG A 36 0.03 -2.81 11.95
C ARG A 36 -0.56 -1.42 11.69
N PHE A 37 -0.42 -0.50 12.64
CA PHE A 37 -0.91 0.87 12.51
C PHE A 37 -0.24 1.61 11.35
N ALA A 38 1.08 1.46 11.19
CA ALA A 38 1.84 2.06 10.09
C ALA A 38 1.27 1.67 8.71
N GLY A 39 0.89 0.41 8.50
CA GLY A 39 0.27 -0.03 7.25
C GLY A 39 -1.23 0.27 7.10
N GLU A 40 -1.96 0.34 8.22
CA GLU A 40 -3.42 0.51 8.21
C GLU A 40 -3.86 1.98 8.13
N ASP A 41 -3.22 2.84 8.92
CA ASP A 41 -3.67 4.20 9.21
C ASP A 41 -2.75 5.31 8.68
N VAL A 42 -1.51 4.96 8.32
CA VAL A 42 -0.53 5.87 7.68
C VAL A 42 -0.37 5.51 6.21
N GLY A 43 -0.11 4.23 5.90
CA GLY A 43 -0.12 3.70 4.55
C GLY A 43 0.89 4.39 3.63
N MET A 44 0.48 4.76 2.42
CA MET A 44 1.34 5.44 1.45
C MET A 44 1.42 6.95 1.68
N ALA A 45 0.68 7.51 2.65
CA ALA A 45 0.82 8.92 2.98
C ALA A 45 2.21 9.22 3.57
N ASP A 46 2.81 8.23 4.23
CA ASP A 46 4.22 8.21 4.57
C ASP A 46 4.81 6.79 4.42
N PRO A 47 5.50 6.52 3.30
CA PRO A 47 6.07 5.20 3.01
C PRO A 47 7.12 4.72 4.03
N SER A 48 7.68 5.61 4.85
CA SER A 48 8.72 5.26 5.83
C SER A 48 8.14 4.71 7.14
N ALA A 49 6.82 4.82 7.35
CA ALA A 49 6.19 4.50 8.63
C ALA A 49 6.38 3.05 9.08
N VAL A 50 6.31 2.09 8.15
CA VAL A 50 6.55 0.68 8.47
C VAL A 50 8.00 0.47 8.90
N GLN A 51 8.97 1.12 8.24
CA GLN A 51 10.38 1.02 8.59
C GLN A 51 10.67 1.62 9.97
N GLN A 52 10.06 2.75 10.31
CA GLN A 52 10.21 3.35 11.65
C GLN A 52 9.65 2.44 12.74
N ALA A 53 8.48 1.83 12.53
CA ALA A 53 7.90 0.89 13.48
C ALA A 53 8.73 -0.39 13.63
N LEU A 54 9.29 -0.92 12.54
CA LEU A 54 10.18 -2.09 12.57
C LEU A 54 11.52 -1.76 13.23
N ALA A 55 12.11 -0.59 12.97
CA ALA A 55 13.34 -0.18 13.63
C ALA A 55 13.16 -0.06 15.15
N ALA A 56 12.02 0.48 15.60
CA ALA A 56 11.69 0.51 17.02
C ALA A 56 11.54 -0.88 17.63
N TRP A 57 10.94 -1.82 16.89
CA TRP A 57 10.88 -3.23 17.28
C TRP A 57 12.30 -3.82 17.41
N ASP A 58 13.13 -3.70 16.38
CA ASP A 58 14.51 -4.22 16.37
C ASP A 58 15.33 -3.68 17.54
N VAL A 59 15.19 -2.39 17.86
CA VAL A 59 15.85 -1.77 19.02
C VAL A 59 15.35 -2.40 20.32
N TYR A 60 14.03 -2.60 20.46
CA TYR A 60 13.47 -3.25 21.64
C TYR A 60 13.96 -4.69 21.80
N GLU A 61 13.99 -5.50 20.73
CA GLU A 61 14.49 -6.87 20.79
C GLU A 61 15.98 -6.96 21.17
N ARG A 62 16.78 -5.96 20.80
CA ARG A 62 18.22 -5.92 21.08
C ARG A 62 18.55 -5.39 22.47
N LEU A 63 17.81 -4.38 22.94
CA LEU A 63 18.12 -3.70 24.20
C LEU A 63 17.28 -4.19 25.37
N GLY A 64 16.05 -4.64 25.13
CA GLY A 64 15.11 -4.99 26.19
C GLY A 64 14.63 -3.78 26.98
N SER A 65 13.95 -4.02 28.10
CA SER A 65 13.53 -2.96 29.02
C SER A 65 14.65 -2.56 29.99
N PRO A 66 14.76 -1.27 30.35
CA PRO A 66 13.90 -0.15 29.90
C PRO A 66 14.34 0.53 28.59
N GLU A 67 15.56 0.31 28.09
CA GLU A 67 16.15 1.09 26.99
C GLU A 67 15.34 1.00 25.68
N GLY A 68 14.76 -0.16 25.38
CA GLY A 68 13.94 -0.41 24.22
C GLY A 68 12.59 0.31 24.24
N GLU A 69 12.05 0.63 25.43
CA GLU A 69 10.73 1.27 25.56
C GLU A 69 10.74 2.68 24.97
N LEU A 70 11.88 3.37 25.07
CA LEU A 70 12.05 4.69 24.46
C LEU A 70 11.94 4.63 22.94
N ALA A 71 12.41 3.56 22.31
CA ALA A 71 12.26 3.36 20.86
C ALA A 71 10.79 3.16 20.47
N LEU A 72 10.03 2.41 21.27
CA LEU A 72 8.57 2.27 21.08
C LEU A 72 7.85 3.62 21.25
N ALA A 73 8.25 4.42 22.24
CA ALA A 73 7.72 5.77 22.44
C ALA A 73 8.01 6.69 21.24
N GLN A 74 9.23 6.65 20.70
CA GLN A 74 9.59 7.39 19.50
C GLN A 74 8.72 6.99 18.31
N ALA A 75 8.50 5.69 18.09
CA ALA A 75 7.62 5.21 17.02
C ALA A 75 6.16 5.62 17.23
N VAL A 76 5.66 5.65 18.47
CA VAL A 76 4.32 6.16 18.78
C VAL A 76 4.17 7.63 18.38
N VAL A 77 5.13 8.48 18.74
CA VAL A 77 5.10 9.91 18.38
C VAL A 77 5.15 10.07 16.87
N TYR A 78 6.06 9.36 16.20
CA TYR A 78 6.17 9.38 14.74
C TYR A 78 4.83 9.01 14.08
N LEU A 79 4.21 7.90 14.48
CA LEU A 79 2.96 7.42 13.87
C LEU A 79 1.77 8.34 14.21
N ALA A 80 1.76 8.93 15.41
CA ALA A 80 0.73 9.90 15.79
C ALA A 80 0.81 11.18 14.96
N THR A 81 2.01 11.66 14.62
CA THR A 81 2.20 12.90 13.84
C THR A 81 2.27 12.68 12.33
N ALA A 82 2.47 11.45 11.86
CA ALA A 82 2.49 11.11 10.44
C ALA A 82 1.18 11.47 9.70
N PRO A 83 1.23 11.83 8.41
CA PRO A 83 0.02 12.02 7.61
C PRO A 83 -0.78 10.71 7.55
N LYS A 84 -2.11 10.80 7.66
CA LYS A 84 -2.97 9.62 7.76
C LYS A 84 -3.57 9.25 6.42
N SER A 85 -3.54 7.96 6.09
CA SER A 85 -4.28 7.39 4.97
C SER A 85 -4.64 5.94 5.22
N VAL A 86 -5.90 5.62 4.89
CA VAL A 86 -6.45 4.27 4.85
C VAL A 86 -6.66 3.78 3.40
N ALA A 87 -6.11 4.48 2.41
CA ALA A 87 -6.34 4.21 0.99
C ALA A 87 -5.86 2.81 0.59
N VAL A 88 -4.67 2.41 1.05
CA VAL A 88 -4.12 1.06 0.83
C VAL A 88 -5.01 0.01 1.50
N TYR A 89 -5.35 0.20 2.77
CA TYR A 89 -6.18 -0.73 3.54
C TYR A 89 -7.54 -0.97 2.88
N ARG A 90 -8.23 0.11 2.51
CA ARG A 90 -9.54 0.04 1.84
C ARG A 90 -9.42 -0.54 0.43
N GLY A 91 -8.40 -0.13 -0.33
CA GLY A 91 -8.17 -0.62 -1.69
C GLY A 91 -7.89 -2.11 -1.73
N PHE A 92 -7.02 -2.62 -0.85
CA PHE A 92 -6.76 -4.04 -0.75
C PHE A 92 -8.00 -4.84 -0.32
N GLY A 93 -8.78 -4.31 0.63
CA GLY A 93 -10.05 -4.92 1.03
C GLY A 93 -11.06 -5.00 -0.11
N ALA A 94 -11.16 -3.97 -0.95
CA ALA A 94 -12.03 -3.96 -2.13
C ALA A 94 -11.54 -4.93 -3.21
N ALA A 95 -10.24 -4.94 -3.51
CA ALA A 95 -9.65 -5.87 -4.48
C ALA A 95 -9.88 -7.33 -4.07
N GLY A 96 -9.68 -7.66 -2.78
CA GLY A 96 -9.95 -9.00 -2.27
C GLY A 96 -11.42 -9.42 -2.35
N LYS A 97 -12.36 -8.48 -2.24
CA LYS A 97 -13.79 -8.76 -2.47
C LYS A 97 -14.06 -9.05 -3.95
N SER A 98 -13.49 -8.25 -4.85
CA SER A 98 -13.69 -8.46 -6.28
C SER A 98 -13.08 -9.78 -6.74
N ALA A 99 -11.85 -10.10 -6.32
CA ALA A 99 -11.19 -11.38 -6.61
C ALA A 99 -11.98 -12.61 -6.17
N ARG A 100 -12.70 -12.54 -5.02
CA ARG A 100 -13.59 -13.63 -4.59
C ARG A 100 -14.81 -13.81 -5.50
N ARG A 101 -15.28 -12.73 -6.11
CA ARG A 101 -16.41 -12.75 -7.06
C ARG A 101 -15.98 -13.17 -8.46
N THR A 102 -14.76 -12.84 -8.87
CA THR A 102 -14.25 -13.04 -10.24
C THR A 102 -13.14 -14.09 -10.35
N GLY A 103 -13.00 -14.97 -9.36
CA GLY A 103 -11.85 -15.89 -9.24
C GLY A 103 -11.71 -16.91 -10.37
N SER A 104 -12.73 -17.11 -11.20
CA SER A 104 -12.69 -17.96 -12.39
C SER A 104 -12.19 -17.26 -13.65
N LEU A 105 -12.07 -15.92 -13.64
CA LEU A 105 -11.61 -15.17 -14.80
C LEU A 105 -10.10 -15.37 -14.99
N ILE A 106 -9.71 -15.59 -16.24
CA ILE A 106 -8.31 -15.77 -16.61
C ILE A 106 -7.63 -14.40 -16.80
N PRO A 107 -6.33 -14.27 -16.48
CA PRO A 107 -5.57 -13.07 -16.83
C PRO A 107 -5.54 -12.86 -18.36
N PRO A 108 -5.40 -11.63 -18.84
CA PRO A 108 -5.25 -11.35 -20.26
C PRO A 108 -4.11 -12.15 -20.90
N PRO A 109 -4.29 -12.74 -22.09
CA PRO A 109 -3.26 -13.58 -22.73
C PRO A 109 -1.92 -12.88 -22.92
N HIS A 110 -1.93 -11.56 -23.15
CA HIS A 110 -0.72 -10.77 -23.39
C HIS A 110 0.15 -10.56 -22.14
N ILE A 111 -0.36 -10.84 -20.93
CA ILE A 111 0.45 -10.81 -19.69
C ILE A 111 0.82 -12.21 -19.19
N LEU A 112 0.35 -13.26 -19.86
CA LEU A 112 0.70 -14.64 -19.53
C LEU A 112 2.09 -14.98 -20.06
N ASN A 113 2.88 -15.68 -19.23
CA ASN A 113 4.13 -16.27 -19.68
C ASN A 113 3.88 -17.35 -20.75
N ALA A 114 4.74 -17.38 -21.76
CA ALA A 114 4.68 -18.36 -22.85
C ALA A 114 5.97 -19.20 -22.99
N PRO A 115 6.38 -19.96 -21.96
CA PRO A 115 7.63 -20.72 -21.98
C PRO A 115 7.60 -21.91 -22.95
N THR A 116 6.43 -22.47 -23.25
CA THR A 116 6.31 -23.65 -24.13
C THR A 116 5.83 -23.28 -25.54
N ARG A 117 6.11 -24.16 -26.52
CA ARG A 117 5.62 -23.98 -27.90
C ARG A 117 4.10 -23.97 -27.98
N LEU A 118 3.42 -24.80 -27.18
CA LEU A 118 1.96 -24.82 -27.10
C LEU A 118 1.40 -23.46 -26.63
N MET A 119 1.96 -22.88 -25.56
CA MET A 119 1.52 -21.58 -25.03
C MET A 119 1.72 -20.44 -26.04
N LYS A 120 2.85 -20.43 -26.76
CA LYS A 120 3.08 -19.46 -27.84
C LYS A 120 2.06 -19.62 -28.97
N ASN A 121 1.72 -20.86 -29.34
CA ASN A 121 0.70 -21.14 -30.34
C ASN A 121 -0.71 -20.72 -29.90
N LEU A 122 -0.99 -20.78 -28.59
CA LEU A 122 -2.21 -20.25 -27.97
C LEU A 122 -2.20 -18.72 -27.84
N GLY A 123 -1.15 -18.04 -28.31
CA GLY A 123 -1.05 -16.58 -28.32
C GLY A 123 -0.62 -15.95 -27.00
N TYR A 124 -0.14 -16.74 -26.04
CA TYR A 124 0.30 -16.19 -24.75
C TYR A 124 1.52 -15.30 -24.94
N GLY A 125 1.54 -14.17 -24.22
CA GLY A 125 2.57 -13.13 -24.33
C GLY A 125 2.58 -12.36 -25.64
N LYS A 126 1.72 -12.72 -26.62
CA LYS A 126 1.60 -11.98 -27.87
C LYS A 126 0.96 -10.62 -27.60
N GLY A 127 1.59 -9.55 -28.08
CA GLY A 127 1.10 -8.19 -27.87
C GLY A 127 1.42 -7.60 -26.50
N TYR A 128 2.27 -8.27 -25.69
CA TYR A 128 2.83 -7.67 -24.49
C TYR A 128 3.61 -6.40 -24.87
N GLN A 129 3.31 -5.29 -24.20
CA GLN A 129 4.03 -4.05 -24.35
C GLN A 129 4.90 -3.85 -23.11
N TYR A 130 6.20 -3.74 -23.30
CA TYR A 130 7.13 -3.51 -22.21
C TYR A 130 7.16 -2.00 -21.90
N ASP A 131 6.49 -1.60 -20.81
CA ASP A 131 6.33 -0.19 -20.44
C ASP A 131 7.64 0.63 -20.44
N PRO A 132 8.78 0.12 -19.93
CA PRO A 132 10.03 0.88 -19.94
C PRO A 132 10.57 1.25 -21.32
N ASP A 133 10.20 0.50 -22.37
CA ASP A 133 10.59 0.81 -23.75
C ASP A 133 9.58 1.75 -24.45
N ALA A 134 8.43 2.04 -23.83
CA ALA A 134 7.48 3.00 -24.36
C ALA A 134 8.02 4.44 -24.23
N PRO A 135 7.73 5.36 -25.17
CA PRO A 135 8.29 6.72 -25.18
C PRO A 135 8.09 7.53 -23.89
N ASP A 136 7.02 7.27 -23.17
CA ASP A 136 6.64 7.88 -21.88
C ASP A 136 6.72 6.91 -20.70
N GLY A 137 7.35 5.73 -20.89
CA GLY A 137 7.45 4.70 -19.86
C GLY A 137 6.12 4.04 -19.50
N PHE A 138 5.10 4.15 -20.36
CA PHE A 138 3.76 3.65 -20.11
C PHE A 138 3.14 3.15 -21.41
N SER A 139 2.66 1.92 -21.47
CA SER A 139 2.03 1.28 -22.64
C SER A 139 0.53 1.58 -22.73
N GLY A 140 -0.14 1.72 -21.58
CA GLY A 140 -1.60 1.78 -21.50
C GLY A 140 -2.28 0.41 -21.64
N ALA A 141 -1.53 -0.70 -21.63
CA ALA A 141 -2.05 -2.06 -21.75
C ALA A 141 -3.05 -2.42 -20.62
N GLU A 142 -3.97 -3.35 -20.89
CA GLU A 142 -4.95 -3.81 -19.90
C GLU A 142 -4.48 -5.02 -19.09
N TYR A 143 -4.46 -4.86 -17.77
CA TYR A 143 -4.02 -5.91 -16.86
C TYR A 143 -5.17 -6.61 -16.13
N PHE A 144 -6.42 -6.17 -16.36
CA PHE A 144 -7.62 -6.86 -15.86
C PHE A 144 -8.10 -7.90 -16.90
N PRO A 145 -8.73 -9.00 -16.47
CA PRO A 145 -9.37 -9.95 -17.37
C PRO A 145 -10.25 -9.28 -18.42
N GLU A 146 -10.32 -9.84 -19.62
CA GLU A 146 -11.12 -9.28 -20.73
C GLU A 146 -12.62 -9.24 -20.38
N ASP A 147 -13.10 -10.24 -19.63
CA ASP A 147 -14.49 -10.35 -19.17
C ASP A 147 -14.77 -9.55 -17.88
N MET A 148 -13.91 -8.59 -17.54
CA MET A 148 -14.04 -7.75 -16.35
C MET A 148 -13.85 -6.27 -16.67
N ASP A 149 -14.79 -5.46 -16.19
CA ASP A 149 -14.63 -4.01 -16.20
C ASP A 149 -13.47 -3.59 -15.28
N ARG A 150 -12.71 -2.60 -15.74
CA ARG A 150 -11.63 -1.99 -14.96
C ARG A 150 -12.20 -1.33 -13.71
N GLU A 151 -11.79 -1.81 -12.54
CA GLU A 151 -12.11 -1.21 -11.25
C GLU A 151 -10.95 -0.34 -10.72
N THR A 152 -11.29 0.72 -9.97
CA THR A 152 -10.31 1.55 -9.23
C THR A 152 -10.36 1.19 -7.75
N TYR A 153 -9.39 0.39 -7.29
CA TYR A 153 -9.29 -0.02 -5.89
C TYR A 153 -8.52 0.99 -5.03
N TYR A 154 -7.37 1.45 -5.53
CA TYR A 154 -6.54 2.40 -4.81
C TYR A 154 -6.94 3.83 -5.18
N ARG A 155 -7.41 4.58 -4.18
CA ARG A 155 -7.78 5.99 -4.29
C ARG A 155 -6.92 6.78 -3.30
N PRO A 156 -5.76 7.31 -3.72
CA PRO A 156 -4.87 8.04 -2.81
C PRO A 156 -5.58 9.27 -2.23
N THR A 157 -5.19 9.64 -1.02
CA THR A 157 -5.56 10.92 -0.40
C THR A 157 -4.66 12.04 -0.91
N GLU A 158 -4.98 13.28 -0.54
CA GLU A 158 -4.10 14.43 -0.77
C GLU A 158 -3.04 14.61 0.35
N HIS A 159 -2.96 13.67 1.30
CA HIS A 159 -2.08 13.79 2.45
C HIS A 159 -0.69 13.21 2.16
N GLY A 160 0.34 13.94 2.60
CA GLY A 160 1.73 13.48 2.53
C GLY A 160 2.15 13.06 1.11
N HIS A 161 2.80 11.91 1.02
CA HIS A 161 3.31 11.38 -0.24
C HIS A 161 2.20 10.94 -1.21
N GLU A 162 0.99 10.63 -0.73
CA GLU A 162 -0.11 10.22 -1.60
C GLU A 162 -0.56 11.31 -2.57
N ALA A 163 -0.38 12.59 -2.24
CA ALA A 163 -0.67 13.69 -3.17
C ALA A 163 0.14 13.57 -4.46
N GLU A 164 1.42 13.18 -4.37
CA GLU A 164 2.27 12.99 -5.53
C GLU A 164 1.87 11.73 -6.31
N VAL A 165 1.56 10.65 -5.60
CA VAL A 165 1.06 9.42 -6.20
C VAL A 165 -0.24 9.68 -6.97
N GLY A 166 -1.16 10.46 -6.40
CA GLY A 166 -2.41 10.88 -7.04
C GLY A 166 -2.17 11.58 -8.37
N ARG A 167 -1.30 12.60 -8.41
CA ARG A 167 -0.93 13.30 -9.65
C ARG A 167 -0.37 12.35 -10.71
N ARG A 168 0.45 11.38 -10.30
CA ARG A 168 1.03 10.37 -11.21
C ARG A 168 -0.04 9.45 -11.79
N LEU A 169 -0.97 8.98 -10.95
CA LEU A 169 -2.09 8.13 -11.38
C LEU A 169 -3.04 8.86 -12.33
N GLU A 170 -3.35 10.13 -12.06
CA GLU A 170 -4.17 10.96 -12.95
C GLU A 170 -3.52 11.18 -14.32
N HIS A 171 -2.21 11.41 -14.33
CA HIS A 171 -1.45 11.49 -15.58
C HIS A 171 -1.55 10.20 -16.41
N TRP A 172 -1.30 9.04 -15.79
CA TRP A 172 -1.42 7.74 -16.48
C TRP A 172 -2.86 7.42 -16.88
N ALA A 173 -3.87 7.82 -16.11
CA ALA A 173 -5.27 7.66 -16.48
C ALA A 173 -5.61 8.46 -17.75
N ARG A 174 -5.13 9.71 -17.85
CA ARG A 174 -5.29 10.55 -19.06
C ARG A 174 -4.60 9.94 -20.27
N LEU A 175 -3.35 9.51 -20.14
CA LEU A 175 -2.61 8.84 -21.22
C LEU A 175 -3.32 7.57 -21.70
N ARG A 176 -3.83 6.76 -20.76
CA ARG A 176 -4.61 5.55 -21.08
C ARG A 176 -5.86 5.88 -21.87
N ALA A 177 -6.61 6.93 -21.48
CA ALA A 177 -7.81 7.36 -22.19
C ALA A 177 -7.50 7.85 -23.62
N GLN A 178 -6.44 8.65 -23.80
CA GLN A 178 -6.00 9.13 -25.10
C GLN A 178 -5.65 7.98 -26.06
N ARG A 179 -4.95 6.96 -25.57
CA ARG A 179 -4.54 5.81 -26.38
C ARG A 179 -5.68 4.86 -26.75
N ARG A 180 -6.74 4.81 -25.94
CA ARG A 180 -7.95 4.04 -26.27
C ARG A 180 -8.81 4.69 -27.35
N HIS A 181 -8.70 6.02 -27.51
CA HIS A 181 -9.44 6.77 -28.52
C HIS A 181 -8.50 7.57 -29.44
N PRO A 182 -7.67 6.91 -30.27
CA PRO A 182 -6.66 7.58 -31.08
C PRO A 182 -7.19 8.45 -32.26
N GLY A 183 -8.48 8.82 -32.27
CA GLY A 183 -9.13 9.53 -33.40
C GLY A 183 -10.20 10.55 -33.03
N SER A 184 -10.04 11.30 -31.93
CA SER A 184 -10.98 12.39 -31.54
C SER A 184 -10.44 13.80 -31.82
N GLY A 185 -9.54 13.94 -32.79
CA GLY A 185 -8.91 15.21 -33.19
C GLY A 185 -8.77 15.30 -34.70
#